data_AF-A0A3C0TMD2-F1
#
_entry.id   AF-A0A3C0TMD2-F1
#
_cell.length_a   1.000
_cell.length_b   1.000
_cell.length_c   1.000
_cell.angle_alpha   90.00
_cell.angle_beta   90.00
_cell.angle_gamma   90.00
#
_symmetry.space_group_name_H-M   'P 1'
#
loop_
_entity.id
_entity.type
_entity.pdbx_description
1 polymer ?
#
loop_
_entity_poly.entity_id
_entity_poly.type
_entity_poly.pdbx_seq_one_letter_code
_entity_poly.pdbx_strand_id
1 'polypeptide(L)'
;VVLEEIKGVEDTPSDYIHEILAGTVWPDNPLGRPILGTKETIGALSRDDIITYIEQYYSPKEIVISVAGNFEHAGLVDLLEASFGTLSRTGLRKEETAPTFKRDVQVREKQLEQAQVCIGCKGLQYTHEDRYGVYALSNVLGSSMSSRLFQEIREQRGLAYSVFSYLMAYRDTGMFAVYAGTDAANTLEVIGLVLKEFTRIKEEGITAAEEERVKNQLKGNLVLSLESSNSHMTRIARQEIYFRKHFSVEDIIKNVEKITRGQIQELANRLFVSDNISLAVLGPIRREDVPESVLQM
;
A
#
# COMPACT_ATOMS: atom_id res chain seq x y z
N VAL A 1 -6.20 -24.30 10.40
CA VAL A 1 -5.78 -23.62 9.14
C VAL A 1 -5.49 -22.16 9.41
N VAL A 2 -6.47 -21.30 9.73
CA VAL A 2 -6.22 -19.86 10.00
C VAL A 2 -5.15 -19.60 11.06
N LEU A 3 -5.14 -20.34 12.18
CA LEU A 3 -4.08 -20.20 13.19
C LEU A 3 -2.68 -20.57 12.67
N GLU A 4 -2.58 -21.46 11.68
CA GLU A 4 -1.31 -21.79 11.03
C GLU A 4 -0.93 -20.74 9.98
N GLU A 5 -1.90 -20.11 9.31
CA GLU A 5 -1.63 -18.96 8.43
C GLU A 5 -1.11 -17.76 9.22
N ILE A 6 -1.69 -17.48 10.40
CA ILE A 6 -1.18 -16.43 11.31
C ILE A 6 0.29 -16.71 11.66
N LYS A 7 0.61 -17.95 12.06
CA LYS A 7 2.00 -18.33 12.33
C LYS A 7 2.88 -18.19 11.08
N GLY A 8 2.37 -18.58 9.90
CA GLY A 8 3.09 -18.44 8.64
C GLY A 8 3.47 -17.00 8.31
N VAL A 9 2.58 -16.04 8.57
CA VAL A 9 2.88 -14.60 8.44
C VAL A 9 3.90 -14.17 9.49
N GLU A 10 3.69 -14.52 10.77
CA GLU A 10 4.63 -14.20 11.87
C GLU A 10 6.05 -14.76 11.63
N ASP A 11 6.15 -15.90 10.93
CA ASP A 11 7.38 -16.58 10.54
C ASP A 11 7.95 -16.13 9.19
N THR A 12 7.28 -15.20 8.50
CA THR A 12 7.76 -14.52 7.29
C THR A 12 8.04 -13.05 7.61
N PRO A 13 9.24 -12.70 8.12
CA PRO A 13 9.53 -11.35 8.61
C PRO A 13 9.32 -10.23 7.60
N SER A 14 9.60 -10.50 6.31
CA SER A 14 9.40 -9.55 5.21
C SER A 14 7.94 -9.16 5.01
N ASP A 15 7.00 -10.03 5.40
CA ASP A 15 5.56 -9.80 5.28
C ASP A 15 5.03 -9.20 6.58
N TYR A 16 5.46 -9.76 7.72
CA TYR A 16 4.99 -9.34 9.04
C TYR A 16 5.34 -7.89 9.39
N ILE A 17 6.47 -7.39 8.92
CA ILE A 17 6.90 -6.01 9.18
C ILE A 17 5.88 -4.97 8.68
N HIS A 18 5.14 -5.27 7.61
CA HIS A 18 4.11 -4.39 7.08
C HIS A 18 2.88 -4.32 8.00
N GLU A 19 2.51 -5.43 8.65
CA GLU A 19 1.47 -5.43 9.69
C GLU A 19 1.91 -4.67 10.95
N ILE A 20 3.18 -4.83 11.35
CA ILE A 20 3.76 -4.06 12.45
C ILE A 20 3.67 -2.55 12.14
N LEU A 21 4.07 -2.13 10.93
CA LEU A 21 3.99 -0.72 10.53
C LEU A 21 2.54 -0.21 10.53
N ALA A 22 1.60 -0.97 9.97
CA ALA A 22 0.19 -0.57 9.95
C ALA A 22 -0.38 -0.41 11.38
N GLY A 23 -0.10 -1.36 12.28
CA GLY A 23 -0.50 -1.27 13.69
C GLY A 23 0.18 -0.13 14.46
N THR A 24 1.41 0.24 14.07
CA THR A 24 2.14 1.38 14.65
C THR A 24 1.53 2.71 14.22
N VAL A 25 1.16 2.84 12.95
CA VAL A 25 0.60 4.06 12.38
C VAL A 25 -0.86 4.29 12.78
N TRP A 26 -1.64 3.21 12.95
CA TRP A 26 -3.07 3.24 13.25
C TRP A 26 -3.46 2.38 14.47
N PRO A 27 -2.89 2.61 15.66
CA PRO A 27 -3.02 1.69 16.80
C PRO A 27 -4.45 1.56 17.33
N ASP A 28 -5.25 2.63 17.24
CA ASP A 28 -6.62 2.66 17.77
C ASP A 28 -7.69 2.51 16.67
N ASN A 29 -7.29 2.20 15.43
CA ASN A 29 -8.20 2.15 14.29
C ASN A 29 -8.23 0.75 13.65
N PRO A 30 -9.38 0.30 13.09
CA PRO A 30 -9.46 -0.97 12.38
C PRO A 30 -8.41 -1.18 11.28
N LEU A 31 -7.90 -0.13 10.63
CA LEU A 31 -6.85 -0.24 9.62
C LEU A 31 -5.50 -0.75 10.16
N GLY A 32 -5.22 -0.59 11.45
CA GLY A 32 -4.00 -1.10 12.07
C GLY A 32 -4.09 -2.56 12.51
N ARG A 33 -5.24 -3.23 12.33
CA ARG A 33 -5.47 -4.61 12.77
C ARG A 33 -4.99 -5.60 11.70
N PRO A 34 -4.38 -6.73 12.09
CA PRO A 34 -4.00 -7.78 11.15
C PRO A 34 -5.25 -8.36 10.48
N ILE A 35 -5.17 -8.64 9.18
CA ILE A 35 -6.31 -9.13 8.38
C ILE A 35 -6.78 -10.49 8.90
N LEU A 36 -5.85 -11.35 9.31
CA LEU A 36 -6.12 -12.68 9.85
C LEU A 36 -6.67 -12.65 11.29
N GLY A 37 -6.74 -11.47 11.93
CA GLY A 37 -7.08 -11.33 13.34
C GLY A 37 -5.97 -11.83 14.26
N THR A 38 -6.34 -12.09 15.52
CA THR A 38 -5.44 -12.67 16.54
C THR A 38 -5.87 -14.09 16.90
N LYS A 39 -4.97 -14.84 17.53
CA LYS A 39 -5.23 -16.21 18.02
C LYS A 39 -6.47 -16.24 18.94
N GLU A 40 -6.63 -15.21 19.76
CA GLU A 40 -7.77 -15.03 20.68
C GLU A 40 -9.07 -14.79 19.91
N THR A 41 -9.07 -13.86 18.96
CA THR A 41 -10.28 -13.55 18.17
C THR A 41 -10.74 -14.72 17.31
N ILE A 42 -9.79 -15.46 16.70
CA ILE A 42 -10.09 -16.65 15.90
C ILE A 42 -10.56 -17.81 16.79
N GLY A 43 -9.97 -17.98 17.97
CA GLY A 43 -10.39 -19.00 18.93
C GLY A 43 -11.80 -18.76 19.51
N ALA A 44 -12.23 -17.50 19.58
CA ALA A 44 -13.54 -17.11 20.09
C ALA A 44 -14.64 -17.02 19.01
N LEU A 45 -14.28 -17.05 17.72
CA LEU A 45 -15.21 -16.84 16.61
C LEU A 45 -16.25 -17.97 16.52
N SER A 46 -17.54 -17.61 16.58
CA SER A 46 -18.65 -18.56 16.46
C SER A 46 -19.27 -18.55 15.06
N ARG A 47 -20.09 -19.56 14.76
CA ARG A 47 -20.92 -19.60 13.54
C ARG A 47 -21.86 -18.40 13.45
N ASP A 48 -22.45 -18.00 14.57
CA ASP A 48 -23.45 -16.93 14.61
C ASP A 48 -22.81 -15.57 14.34
N ASP A 49 -21.55 -15.37 14.74
CA ASP A 49 -20.76 -14.16 14.38
C ASP A 49 -20.59 -14.05 12.86
N ILE A 50 -20.24 -15.16 12.20
CA ILE A 50 -20.04 -15.21 10.74
C ILE A 50 -21.35 -14.91 9.99
N ILE A 51 -22.45 -15.53 10.42
CA ILE A 51 -23.76 -15.31 9.81
C ILE A 51 -24.19 -13.85 10.00
N THR A 52 -24.05 -13.32 11.21
CA THR A 52 -24.34 -11.93 11.53
C THR A 52 -23.53 -10.99 10.64
N TYR A 53 -22.23 -11.26 10.46
CA TYR A 53 -21.38 -10.47 9.58
C TYR A 53 -21.84 -10.51 8.12
N ILE A 54 -22.19 -11.69 7.60
CA ILE A 54 -22.72 -11.85 6.24
C ILE A 54 -24.04 -11.09 6.07
N GLU A 55 -24.95 -11.17 7.02
CA GLU A 55 -26.24 -10.46 6.98
C GLU A 55 -26.05 -8.93 7.02
N GLN A 56 -25.07 -8.45 7.78
CA GLN A 56 -24.77 -7.03 7.93
C GLN A 56 -24.04 -6.44 6.73
N TYR A 57 -23.05 -7.13 6.16
CA TYR A 57 -22.13 -6.52 5.20
C TYR A 57 -22.35 -6.97 3.75
N TYR A 58 -22.91 -8.16 3.51
CA TYR A 58 -23.11 -8.69 2.15
C TYR A 58 -24.48 -8.25 1.61
N SER A 59 -24.66 -6.94 1.47
CA SER A 59 -25.87 -6.35 0.89
C SER A 59 -25.71 -6.13 -0.62
N PRO A 60 -26.79 -6.22 -1.42
CA PRO A 60 -26.72 -5.97 -2.87
C PRO A 60 -26.11 -4.63 -3.25
N LYS A 61 -26.23 -3.60 -2.39
CA LYS A 61 -25.69 -2.26 -2.63
C LYS A 61 -24.18 -2.17 -2.47
N GLU A 62 -23.57 -3.12 -1.77
CA GLU A 62 -22.13 -3.18 -1.48
C GLU A 62 -21.42 -4.30 -2.26
N ILE A 63 -22.17 -5.13 -3.00
CA ILE A 63 -21.62 -6.19 -3.86
C ILE A 63 -21.42 -5.65 -5.27
N VAL A 64 -20.19 -5.76 -5.78
CA VAL A 64 -19.85 -5.48 -7.18
C VAL A 64 -19.43 -6.79 -7.84
N ILE A 65 -20.11 -7.16 -8.92
CA ILE A 65 -19.74 -8.30 -9.76
C ILE A 65 -19.01 -7.78 -10.98
N SER A 66 -17.74 -8.15 -11.13
CA SER A 66 -16.92 -7.78 -12.29
C SER A 66 -16.50 -9.03 -13.05
N VAL A 67 -16.68 -8.99 -14.38
CA VAL A 67 -16.37 -10.11 -15.26
C VAL A 67 -15.61 -9.58 -16.47
N ALA A 68 -14.51 -10.24 -16.83
CA ALA A 68 -13.74 -9.94 -18.03
C ALA A 68 -13.30 -11.25 -18.70
N GLY A 69 -13.44 -11.33 -20.03
CA GLY A 69 -13.16 -12.53 -20.80
C GLY A 69 -14.09 -12.66 -21.99
N ASN A 70 -14.29 -13.89 -22.45
CA ASN A 70 -15.11 -14.20 -23.61
C ASN A 70 -16.52 -14.65 -23.17
N PHE A 71 -17.51 -13.76 -23.26
CA PHE A 71 -18.90 -14.04 -22.88
C PHE A 71 -19.88 -13.15 -23.64
N GLU A 72 -21.12 -13.61 -23.76
CA GLU A 72 -22.24 -12.81 -24.26
C GLU A 72 -22.89 -12.05 -23.10
N HIS A 73 -22.98 -10.72 -23.22
CA HIS A 73 -23.41 -9.86 -22.12
C HIS A 73 -24.82 -10.19 -21.62
N ALA A 74 -25.78 -10.39 -22.54
CA ALA A 74 -27.17 -10.68 -22.17
C ALA A 74 -27.29 -11.97 -21.35
N GLY A 75 -26.65 -13.06 -21.81
CA GLY A 75 -26.69 -14.34 -21.09
C GLY A 75 -26.01 -14.29 -19.72
N LEU A 76 -24.95 -13.49 -19.58
CA LEU A 76 -24.33 -13.26 -18.27
C LEU A 76 -25.26 -12.49 -17.32
N VAL A 77 -25.93 -11.45 -17.82
CA VAL A 77 -26.90 -10.68 -17.02
C VAL A 77 -28.04 -11.57 -16.54
N ASP A 78 -28.62 -12.38 -17.43
CA ASP A 78 -29.70 -13.32 -17.07
C ASP A 78 -29.26 -14.31 -15.98
N LEU A 79 -28.03 -14.84 -16.08
CA LEU A 79 -27.47 -15.75 -15.08
C LEU A 79 -27.27 -15.05 -13.73
N LEU A 80 -26.76 -13.82 -13.74
CA LEU A 80 -26.53 -13.04 -12.53
C LEU A 80 -27.85 -12.61 -11.87
N GLU A 81 -28.86 -12.24 -12.65
CA GLU A 81 -30.20 -11.92 -12.15
C GLU A 81 -30.85 -13.15 -11.51
N ALA A 82 -30.77 -14.32 -12.16
CA ALA A 82 -31.27 -15.57 -11.60
C ALA A 82 -30.56 -15.96 -10.29
N SER A 83 -29.26 -15.64 -10.16
CA SER A 83 -28.43 -16.03 -9.01
C SER A 83 -28.49 -15.03 -7.84
N PHE A 84 -28.53 -13.73 -8.13
CA PHE A 84 -28.38 -12.66 -7.15
C PHE A 84 -29.57 -11.70 -7.10
N GLY A 85 -30.49 -11.74 -8.07
CA GLY A 85 -31.60 -10.78 -8.18
C GLY A 85 -32.61 -10.83 -7.03
N THR A 86 -32.68 -11.96 -6.31
CA THR A 86 -33.53 -12.13 -5.12
C THR A 86 -32.85 -11.75 -3.81
N LEU A 87 -31.54 -11.44 -3.84
CA LEU A 87 -30.80 -11.02 -2.66
C LEU A 87 -31.38 -9.69 -2.15
N SER A 88 -32.02 -9.73 -1.00
CA SER A 88 -32.66 -8.57 -0.38
C SER A 88 -32.10 -8.38 1.03
N ARG A 89 -31.16 -7.45 1.16
CA ARG A 89 -30.56 -7.06 2.44
C ARG A 89 -30.33 -5.55 2.46
N THR A 90 -30.64 -4.90 3.57
CA THR A 90 -30.45 -3.45 3.75
C THR A 90 -28.99 -3.10 3.98
N GLY A 91 -28.22 -4.01 4.60
CA GLY A 91 -26.82 -3.80 4.96
C GLY A 91 -26.63 -2.78 6.08
N LEU A 92 -25.49 -2.85 6.76
CA LEU A 92 -25.00 -1.80 7.65
C LEU A 92 -23.89 -1.04 6.94
N ARG A 93 -24.06 0.28 6.84
CA ARG A 93 -22.96 1.18 6.48
C ARG A 93 -22.64 2.02 7.72
N LYS A 94 -21.53 1.70 8.38
CA LYS A 94 -21.00 2.58 9.43
C LYS A 94 -20.38 3.81 8.78
N GLU A 95 -20.72 4.97 9.31
CA GLU A 95 -19.89 6.16 9.12
C GLU A 95 -18.62 5.96 9.93
N GLU A 96 -17.50 5.90 9.23
CA GLU A 96 -16.18 5.83 9.84
C GLU A 96 -15.49 7.17 9.64
N THR A 97 -14.84 7.64 10.70
CA THR A 97 -13.99 8.83 10.64
C THR A 97 -12.63 8.45 10.08
N ALA A 98 -12.08 9.33 9.24
CA ALA A 98 -10.73 9.16 8.73
C ALA A 98 -9.73 8.95 9.89
N PRO A 99 -8.89 7.91 9.84
CA PRO A 99 -7.95 7.64 10.90
C PRO A 99 -6.86 8.71 10.98
N THR A 100 -6.40 8.96 12.20
CA THR A 100 -5.22 9.81 12.42
C THR A 100 -3.96 8.97 12.25
N PHE A 101 -3.05 9.42 11.39
CA PHE A 101 -1.71 8.85 11.28
C PHE A 101 -0.92 9.21 12.54
N LYS A 102 -0.41 8.22 13.27
CA LYS A 102 0.48 8.46 14.40
C LYS A 102 1.93 8.21 14.01
N ARG A 103 2.79 9.15 14.38
CA ARG A 103 4.24 8.97 14.32
C ARG A 103 4.69 8.18 15.55
N ASP A 104 5.45 7.13 15.30
CA ASP A 104 6.09 6.30 16.32
C ASP A 104 7.26 5.47 15.72
N VAL A 105 8.17 5.01 16.59
CA VAL A 105 9.29 4.12 16.27
C VAL A 105 9.13 2.80 17.01
N GLN A 106 8.66 1.80 16.29
CA GLN A 106 8.48 0.44 16.79
C GLN A 106 9.66 -0.44 16.40
N VAL A 107 10.37 -0.97 17.39
CA VAL A 107 11.41 -1.99 17.19
C VAL A 107 10.95 -3.28 17.84
N ARG A 108 11.02 -4.39 17.11
CA ARG A 108 10.79 -5.73 17.63
C ARG A 108 12.04 -6.57 17.44
N GLU A 109 12.70 -6.88 18.55
CA GLU A 109 13.86 -7.74 18.54
C GLU A 109 13.42 -9.18 18.22
N LYS A 110 14.01 -9.77 17.18
CA LYS A 110 13.79 -11.17 16.79
C LYS A 110 15.09 -11.71 16.19
N GLN A 111 15.47 -12.92 16.59
CA GLN A 111 16.63 -13.60 16.03
C GLN A 111 16.34 -13.95 14.56
N LEU A 112 16.86 -13.13 13.64
CA LEU A 112 16.71 -13.24 12.19
C LEU A 112 18.06 -12.99 11.52
N GLU A 113 18.24 -13.45 10.28
CA GLU A 113 19.45 -13.16 9.51
C GLU A 113 19.54 -11.69 9.09
N GLN A 114 18.40 -11.08 8.79
CA GLN A 114 18.28 -9.69 8.34
C GLN A 114 17.32 -8.90 9.21
N ALA A 115 17.63 -7.63 9.40
CA ALA A 115 16.70 -6.62 9.87
C ALA A 115 15.76 -6.20 8.72
N GLN A 116 14.46 -6.25 9.01
CA GLN A 116 13.39 -5.76 8.14
C GLN A 116 13.04 -4.35 8.58
N VAL A 117 13.15 -3.39 7.68
CA VAL A 117 12.95 -1.96 7.94
C VAL A 117 11.79 -1.47 7.10
N CYS A 118 10.79 -0.86 7.76
CA CYS A 118 9.67 -0.22 7.12
C CYS A 118 9.52 1.22 7.59
N ILE A 119 9.65 2.18 6.67
CA ILE A 119 9.45 3.60 6.91
C ILE A 119 8.12 3.99 6.26
N GLY A 120 7.15 4.39 7.06
CA GLY A 120 5.83 4.81 6.62
C GLY A 120 5.63 6.31 6.76
N CYS A 121 5.07 6.94 5.74
CA CYS A 121 4.63 8.32 5.73
C CYS A 121 3.10 8.37 5.55
N LYS A 122 2.45 9.40 6.08
CA LYS A 122 1.04 9.64 5.73
C LYS A 122 0.89 9.74 4.21
N GLY A 123 -0.02 8.93 3.65
CA GLY A 123 -0.30 8.86 2.22
C GLY A 123 -1.61 9.56 1.84
N LEU A 124 -2.06 9.28 0.62
CA LEU A 124 -3.30 9.82 0.07
C LEU A 124 -4.41 8.77 0.08
N GLN A 125 -5.66 9.22 0.20
CA GLN A 125 -6.82 8.38 -0.04
C GLN A 125 -6.88 7.94 -1.52
N TYR A 126 -7.53 6.80 -1.77
CA TYR A 126 -7.56 6.13 -3.06
C TYR A 126 -8.11 7.02 -4.19
N THR A 127 -9.09 7.85 -3.88
CA THR A 127 -9.80 8.73 -4.83
C THR A 127 -9.17 10.12 -4.97
N HIS A 128 -8.05 10.39 -4.31
CA HIS A 128 -7.40 11.70 -4.33
C HIS A 128 -7.06 12.13 -5.78
N GLU A 129 -7.12 13.44 -6.04
CA GLU A 129 -6.83 14.00 -7.37
C GLU A 129 -5.37 13.78 -7.78
N ASP A 130 -4.45 14.00 -6.84
CA ASP A 130 -3.01 13.74 -7.00
C ASP A 130 -2.60 12.26 -7.05
N ARG A 131 -3.54 11.30 -7.16
CA ARG A 131 -3.22 9.86 -7.13
C ARG A 131 -2.15 9.47 -8.16
N TYR A 132 -2.20 10.01 -9.38
CA TYR A 132 -1.20 9.73 -10.41
C TYR A 132 0.17 10.29 -10.05
N GLY A 133 0.20 11.48 -9.44
CA GLY A 133 1.44 12.10 -8.95
C GLY A 133 2.10 11.28 -7.84
N VAL A 134 1.33 10.73 -6.89
CA VAL A 134 1.92 9.90 -5.82
C VAL A 134 2.41 8.54 -6.34
N TYR A 135 1.73 7.95 -7.34
CA TYR A 135 2.26 6.76 -8.03
C TYR A 135 3.58 7.07 -8.75
N ALA A 136 3.69 8.24 -9.40
CA ALA A 136 4.93 8.66 -10.02
C ALA A 136 6.04 8.92 -8.99
N LEU A 137 5.72 9.55 -7.86
CA LEU A 137 6.66 9.74 -6.74
C LEU A 137 7.20 8.39 -6.22
N SER A 138 6.33 7.42 -5.99
CA SER A 138 6.74 6.06 -5.60
C SER A 138 7.62 5.41 -6.67
N ASN A 139 7.29 5.59 -7.96
CA ASN A 139 8.08 5.01 -9.04
C ASN A 139 9.49 5.60 -9.15
N VAL A 140 9.65 6.91 -8.99
CA VAL A 140 10.96 7.59 -8.91
C VAL A 140 11.76 7.01 -7.75
N LEU A 141 11.11 6.86 -6.59
CA LEU A 141 11.77 6.55 -5.35
C LEU A 141 12.18 5.07 -5.25
N GLY A 142 11.26 4.13 -5.41
CA GLY A 142 11.51 2.72 -5.07
C GLY A 142 10.77 1.66 -5.88
N SER A 143 9.88 2.00 -6.83
CA SER A 143 9.07 0.97 -7.53
C SER A 143 9.68 0.43 -8.84
N SER A 144 10.99 0.61 -9.08
CA SER A 144 11.68 0.02 -10.24
C SER A 144 13.16 -0.21 -9.98
N MET A 145 13.81 -1.05 -10.79
CA MET A 145 15.27 -1.27 -10.71
C MET A 145 16.07 0.02 -10.99
N SER A 146 15.45 0.97 -11.69
CA SER A 146 16.06 2.25 -12.04
C SER A 146 15.74 3.37 -11.02
N SER A 147 14.92 3.07 -10.01
CA SER A 147 14.53 4.01 -8.97
C SER A 147 15.69 4.40 -8.06
N ARG A 148 15.59 5.56 -7.40
CA ARG A 148 16.70 6.12 -6.62
C ARG A 148 17.15 5.20 -5.49
N LEU A 149 16.21 4.65 -4.71
CA LEU A 149 16.54 3.75 -3.60
C LEU A 149 17.15 2.45 -4.08
N PHE A 150 16.66 1.89 -5.20
CA PHE A 150 17.25 0.69 -5.77
C PHE A 150 18.71 0.94 -6.20
N GLN A 151 18.96 2.05 -6.89
CA GLN A 151 20.30 2.42 -7.33
C GLN A 151 21.24 2.71 -6.15
N GLU A 152 20.82 3.54 -5.20
CA GLU A 152 21.67 3.96 -4.08
C GLU A 152 21.93 2.84 -3.07
N ILE A 153 20.89 2.12 -2.64
CA ILE A 153 21.00 1.16 -1.52
C ILE A 153 21.43 -0.22 -2.03
N ARG A 154 20.86 -0.69 -3.14
CA ARG A 154 21.13 -2.03 -3.66
C ARG A 154 22.28 -2.05 -4.66
N GLU A 155 22.21 -1.25 -5.72
CA GLU A 155 23.17 -1.36 -6.82
C GLU A 155 24.56 -0.81 -6.44
N GLN A 156 24.62 0.40 -5.88
CA GLN A 156 25.88 1.08 -5.59
C GLN A 156 26.54 0.61 -4.29
N ARG A 157 25.74 0.35 -3.25
CA ARG A 157 26.26 0.03 -1.91
C ARG A 157 26.08 -1.43 -1.48
N GLY A 158 25.19 -2.18 -2.13
CA GLY A 158 24.94 -3.58 -1.77
C GLY A 158 24.38 -3.79 -0.36
N LEU A 159 23.74 -2.77 0.25
CA LEU A 159 23.30 -2.82 1.65
C LEU A 159 22.01 -3.62 1.85
N ALA A 160 21.15 -3.69 0.83
CA ALA A 160 19.89 -4.40 0.89
C ALA A 160 19.62 -5.13 -0.43
N TYR A 161 19.23 -6.40 -0.35
CA TYR A 161 18.81 -7.14 -1.54
C TYR A 161 17.41 -6.72 -2.01
N SER A 162 16.52 -6.49 -1.06
CA SER A 162 15.16 -6.03 -1.32
C SER A 162 15.01 -4.63 -0.76
N VAL A 163 14.77 -3.65 -1.65
CA VAL A 163 14.38 -2.29 -1.30
C VAL A 163 13.35 -1.81 -2.30
N PHE A 164 12.21 -1.32 -1.81
CA PHE A 164 11.17 -0.79 -2.67
C PHE A 164 10.24 0.17 -1.92
N SER A 165 9.49 0.95 -2.68
CA SER A 165 8.40 1.77 -2.15
C SER A 165 7.05 1.31 -2.69
N TYR A 166 6.02 1.49 -1.87
CA TYR A 166 4.65 1.12 -2.20
C TYR A 166 3.65 2.10 -1.59
N LEU A 167 2.43 2.03 -2.11
CA LEU A 167 1.30 2.84 -1.65
C LEU A 167 0.21 1.91 -1.11
N MET A 168 -0.33 2.29 0.04
CA MET A 168 -1.47 1.65 0.66
C MET A 168 -2.56 2.71 0.81
N ALA A 169 -3.45 2.79 -0.18
CA ALA A 169 -4.50 3.81 -0.22
C ALA A 169 -5.85 3.20 0.16
N TYR A 170 -6.53 3.86 1.09
CA TYR A 170 -7.86 3.50 1.59
C TYR A 170 -8.89 4.54 1.19
N ARG A 171 -10.14 4.35 1.61
CA ARG A 171 -11.26 5.24 1.26
C ARG A 171 -11.03 6.70 1.70
N ASP A 172 -10.47 6.90 2.89
CA ASP A 172 -10.38 8.19 3.59
C ASP A 172 -8.97 8.52 4.13
N THR A 173 -8.00 7.65 3.89
CA THR A 173 -6.59 7.84 4.27
C THR A 173 -5.66 7.03 3.36
N GLY A 174 -4.36 7.11 3.59
CA GLY A 174 -3.40 6.17 3.02
C GLY A 174 -2.05 6.22 3.72
N MET A 175 -1.15 5.37 3.25
CA MET A 175 0.25 5.32 3.65
C MET A 175 1.13 5.21 2.41
N PHE A 176 2.17 6.02 2.37
CA PHE A 176 3.32 5.83 1.49
C PHE A 176 4.38 5.12 2.31
N ALA A 177 4.96 4.02 1.82
CA ALA A 177 5.95 3.30 2.61
C ALA A 177 7.14 2.85 1.77
N VAL A 178 8.28 2.75 2.44
CA VAL A 178 9.51 2.15 1.94
C VAL A 178 9.82 0.94 2.80
N TYR A 179 10.16 -0.16 2.15
CA TYR A 179 10.67 -1.37 2.79
C TYR A 179 12.12 -1.61 2.37
N ALA A 180 12.93 -2.10 3.30
CA ALA A 180 14.25 -2.66 3.02
C ALA A 180 14.58 -3.83 3.94
N GLY A 181 15.15 -4.91 3.37
CA GLY A 181 15.75 -6.01 4.13
C GLY A 181 17.27 -5.91 4.10
N THR A 182 17.92 -5.74 5.25
CA THR A 182 19.36 -5.43 5.37
C THR A 182 19.99 -6.14 6.57
N ASP A 183 21.32 -6.18 6.64
CA ASP A 183 22.02 -6.66 7.83
C ASP A 183 21.80 -5.69 9.01
N ALA A 184 21.74 -6.22 10.23
CA ALA A 184 21.47 -5.39 11.41
C ALA A 184 22.48 -4.24 11.58
N ALA A 185 23.76 -4.46 11.26
CA ALA A 185 24.80 -3.45 11.31
C ALA A 185 24.53 -2.25 10.36
N ASN A 186 23.80 -2.47 9.27
CA ASN A 186 23.54 -1.46 8.22
C ASN A 186 22.18 -0.76 8.41
N THR A 187 21.39 -1.15 9.42
CA THR A 187 20.00 -0.67 9.59
C THR A 187 19.90 0.85 9.65
N LEU A 188 20.76 1.50 10.46
CA LEU A 188 20.75 2.96 10.58
C LEU A 188 21.22 3.67 9.31
N GLU A 189 22.21 3.10 8.60
CA GLU A 189 22.66 3.65 7.31
C GLU A 189 21.54 3.59 6.27
N VAL A 190 20.85 2.46 6.17
CA VAL A 190 19.72 2.28 5.24
C VAL A 190 18.59 3.26 5.56
N ILE A 191 18.22 3.44 6.83
CA ILE A 191 17.21 4.44 7.23
C ILE A 191 17.65 5.84 6.81
N GLY A 192 18.91 6.20 7.08
CA GLY A 192 19.47 7.49 6.70
C GLY A 192 19.46 7.74 5.19
N LEU A 193 19.77 6.72 4.38
CA LEU A 193 19.73 6.81 2.92
C LEU A 193 18.32 7.02 2.38
N VAL A 194 17.32 6.35 2.96
CA VAL A 194 15.91 6.54 2.58
C VAL A 194 15.48 7.98 2.87
N LEU A 195 15.76 8.48 4.07
CA LEU A 195 15.41 9.85 4.47
C LEU A 195 16.17 10.90 3.65
N LYS A 196 17.44 10.63 3.33
CA LYS A 196 18.23 11.49 2.44
C LYS A 196 17.57 11.62 1.06
N GLU A 197 17.06 10.53 0.48
CA GLU A 197 16.36 10.60 -0.80
C GLU A 197 14.99 11.29 -0.69
N PHE A 198 14.31 11.21 0.46
CA PHE A 198 13.11 12.03 0.71
C PHE A 198 13.46 13.52 0.69
N THR A 199 14.48 13.93 1.44
CA THR A 199 14.97 15.31 1.49
C THR A 199 15.40 15.78 0.11
N ARG A 200 16.14 14.96 -0.63
CA ARG A 200 16.62 15.30 -1.97
C ARG A 200 15.48 15.56 -2.96
N ILE A 201 14.42 14.75 -2.95
CA ILE A 201 13.26 15.02 -3.81
C ILE A 201 12.53 16.30 -3.37
N LYS A 202 12.46 16.59 -2.06
CA LYS A 202 11.84 17.83 -1.56
C LYS A 202 12.61 19.08 -2.02
N GLU A 203 13.93 19.05 -1.95
CA GLU A 203 14.81 20.21 -2.21
C GLU A 203 15.14 20.36 -3.71
N GLU A 204 15.56 19.29 -4.36
CA GLU A 204 16.06 19.31 -5.74
C GLU A 204 14.99 18.91 -6.77
N GLY A 205 13.91 18.25 -6.32
CA GLY A 205 12.92 17.67 -7.21
C GLY A 205 13.45 16.46 -7.98
N ILE A 206 12.88 16.25 -9.18
CA ILE A 206 13.31 15.19 -10.10
C ILE A 206 13.83 15.77 -11.41
N THR A 207 14.68 15.01 -12.09
CA THR A 207 15.22 15.39 -13.40
C THR A 207 14.18 15.19 -14.51
N ALA A 208 14.39 15.82 -15.67
CA ALA A 208 13.54 15.61 -16.84
C ALA A 208 13.58 14.15 -17.33
N ALA A 209 14.74 13.50 -17.25
CA ALA A 209 14.89 12.09 -17.60
C ALA A 209 14.10 11.17 -16.66
N GLU A 210 14.09 11.45 -15.35
CA GLU A 210 13.26 10.72 -14.39
C GLU A 210 11.77 10.90 -14.66
N GLU A 211 11.33 12.13 -14.97
CA GLU A 211 9.94 12.44 -15.32
C GLU A 211 9.48 11.61 -16.53
N GLU A 212 10.23 11.67 -17.63
CA GLU A 212 9.92 10.96 -18.86
C GLU A 212 9.89 9.44 -18.63
N ARG A 213 10.91 8.91 -17.94
CA ARG A 213 11.01 7.48 -17.63
C ARG A 213 9.82 6.99 -16.82
N VAL A 214 9.43 7.72 -15.76
CA VAL A 214 8.31 7.32 -14.89
C VAL A 214 6.99 7.35 -15.65
N LYS A 215 6.74 8.37 -16.47
CA LYS A 215 5.56 8.42 -17.35
C LYS A 215 5.53 7.22 -18.29
N ASN A 216 6.64 6.92 -18.94
CA ASN A 216 6.75 5.79 -19.85
C ASN A 216 6.54 4.45 -19.13
N GLN A 217 7.09 4.28 -17.93
CA GLN A 217 6.92 3.06 -17.15
C GLN A 217 5.47 2.88 -16.67
N LEU A 218 4.81 3.94 -16.18
CA LEU A 218 3.41 3.87 -15.77
C LEU A 218 2.48 3.52 -16.94
N LYS A 219 2.70 4.13 -18.11
CA LYS A 219 1.96 3.80 -19.34
C LYS A 219 2.24 2.37 -19.80
N GLY A 220 3.50 1.96 -19.83
CA GLY A 220 3.92 0.61 -20.25
C GLY A 220 3.30 -0.47 -19.37
N ASN A 221 3.39 -0.31 -18.04
CA ASN A 221 2.78 -1.23 -17.08
C ASN A 221 1.27 -1.31 -17.26
N LEU A 222 0.59 -0.19 -17.52
CA LEU A 222 -0.84 -0.18 -17.79
C LEU A 222 -1.17 -0.99 -19.05
N VAL A 223 -0.47 -0.76 -20.16
CA VAL A 223 -0.72 -1.47 -21.43
C VAL A 223 -0.47 -2.97 -21.30
N LEU A 224 0.66 -3.36 -20.70
CA LEU A 224 0.97 -4.78 -20.46
C LEU A 224 -0.08 -5.45 -19.56
N SER A 225 -0.63 -4.73 -18.58
CA SER A 225 -1.70 -5.26 -17.73
C SER A 225 -2.98 -5.60 -18.52
N LEU A 226 -3.15 -5.07 -19.73
CA LEU A 226 -4.32 -5.34 -20.58
C LEU A 226 -4.26 -6.72 -21.27
N GLU A 227 -3.18 -7.48 -21.12
CA GLU A 227 -3.13 -8.84 -21.65
C GLU A 227 -3.85 -9.85 -20.72
N SER A 228 -4.07 -9.47 -19.47
CA SER A 228 -4.67 -10.33 -18.45
C SER A 228 -6.14 -9.98 -18.20
N SER A 229 -7.05 -10.91 -18.48
CA SER A 229 -8.47 -10.79 -18.14
C SER A 229 -8.66 -10.53 -16.63
N ASN A 230 -7.87 -11.15 -15.77
CA ASN A 230 -7.91 -10.92 -14.33
C ASN A 230 -7.53 -9.47 -13.96
N SER A 231 -6.52 -8.90 -14.62
CA SER A 231 -6.13 -7.50 -14.44
C SER A 231 -7.21 -6.53 -14.92
N HIS A 232 -7.88 -6.83 -16.04
CA HIS A 232 -9.03 -6.06 -16.52
C HIS A 232 -10.20 -6.10 -15.54
N MET A 233 -10.61 -7.30 -15.12
CA MET A 233 -11.68 -7.51 -14.16
C MET A 233 -11.40 -6.76 -12.85
N THR A 234 -10.20 -6.93 -12.29
CA THR A 234 -9.81 -6.25 -11.05
C THR A 234 -9.82 -4.72 -11.19
N ARG A 235 -9.39 -4.20 -12.35
CA ARG A 235 -9.41 -2.76 -12.63
C ARG A 235 -10.83 -2.21 -12.70
N ILE A 236 -11.73 -2.89 -13.41
CA ILE A 236 -13.15 -2.50 -13.51
C ILE A 236 -13.79 -2.53 -12.13
N ALA A 237 -13.59 -3.61 -11.37
CA ALA A 237 -14.11 -3.75 -10.00
C ALA A 237 -13.65 -2.59 -9.10
N ARG A 238 -12.35 -2.30 -9.06
CA ARG A 238 -11.79 -1.22 -8.24
C ARG A 238 -12.31 0.16 -8.66
N GLN A 239 -12.46 0.40 -9.96
CA GLN A 239 -13.01 1.66 -10.46
C GLN A 239 -14.47 1.85 -10.00
N GLU A 240 -15.28 0.80 -10.04
CA GLU A 240 -16.66 0.85 -9.56
C GLU A 240 -16.71 1.04 -8.03
N ILE A 241 -15.96 0.24 -7.27
CA ILE A 241 -15.93 0.27 -5.81
C ILE A 241 -15.53 1.65 -5.27
N TYR A 242 -14.48 2.26 -5.82
CA TYR A 242 -13.93 3.50 -5.28
C TYR A 242 -14.47 4.76 -5.94
N PHE A 243 -14.74 4.74 -7.24
CA PHE A 243 -15.10 5.94 -8.00
C PHE A 243 -16.54 5.93 -8.52
N ARG A 244 -17.20 4.76 -8.57
CA ARG A 244 -18.50 4.59 -9.27
C ARG A 244 -18.46 5.18 -10.68
N LYS A 245 -17.30 5.03 -11.32
CA LYS A 245 -16.97 5.63 -12.60
C LYS A 245 -15.92 4.78 -13.29
N HIS A 246 -16.16 4.50 -14.57
CA HIS A 246 -15.18 3.89 -15.44
C HIS A 246 -14.21 4.95 -16.01
N PHE A 247 -12.92 4.67 -15.96
CA PHE A 247 -11.87 5.43 -16.65
C PHE A 247 -11.28 4.55 -17.74
N SER A 248 -11.30 5.03 -18.98
CA SER A 248 -10.68 4.32 -20.08
C SER A 248 -9.15 4.31 -19.94
N VAL A 249 -8.50 3.44 -20.70
CA VAL A 249 -7.03 3.39 -20.75
C VAL A 249 -6.49 4.73 -21.24
N GLU A 250 -7.14 5.34 -22.23
CA GLU A 250 -6.77 6.64 -22.78
C GLU A 250 -6.90 7.75 -21.73
N ASP A 251 -7.96 7.73 -20.91
CA ASP A 251 -8.12 8.68 -19.82
C ASP A 251 -7.00 8.56 -18.79
N ILE A 252 -6.62 7.34 -18.43
CA ILE A 252 -5.51 7.10 -17.50
C ILE A 252 -4.20 7.59 -18.10
N ILE A 253 -3.90 7.24 -19.35
CA ILE A 253 -2.69 7.69 -20.06
C ILE A 253 -2.62 9.22 -20.11
N LYS A 254 -3.73 9.88 -20.47
CA LYS A 254 -3.80 11.36 -20.50
C LYS A 254 -3.51 11.98 -19.14
N ASN A 255 -3.93 11.35 -18.04
CA ASN A 255 -3.64 11.86 -16.70
C ASN A 255 -2.18 11.62 -16.30
N VAL A 256 -1.58 10.49 -16.71
CA VAL A 256 -0.14 10.23 -16.51
C VAL A 256 0.72 11.26 -17.26
N GLU A 257 0.34 11.62 -18.50
CA GLU A 257 1.08 12.61 -19.28
C GLU A 257 1.09 14.01 -18.65
N LYS A 258 0.03 14.35 -17.90
CA LYS A 258 -0.10 15.65 -17.21
C LYS A 258 0.77 15.79 -15.97
N ILE A 259 1.34 14.70 -15.45
CA ILE A 259 2.20 14.75 -14.26
C ILE A 259 3.37 15.70 -14.54
N THR A 260 3.74 16.52 -13.57
CA THR A 260 4.89 17.45 -13.70
C THR A 260 5.88 17.22 -12.57
N ARG A 261 7.14 17.64 -12.79
CA ARG A 261 8.18 17.62 -11.73
C ARG A 261 7.79 18.46 -10.53
N GLY A 262 7.18 19.62 -10.77
CA GLY A 262 6.67 20.49 -9.71
C GLY A 262 5.62 19.79 -8.84
N GLN A 263 4.68 19.07 -9.47
CA GLN A 263 3.68 18.29 -8.72
C GLN A 263 4.33 17.19 -7.87
N ILE A 264 5.34 16.48 -8.40
CA ILE A 264 6.05 15.43 -7.65
C ILE A 264 6.81 16.03 -6.46
N GLN A 265 7.47 17.18 -6.65
CA GLN A 265 8.17 17.88 -5.58
C GLN A 265 7.20 18.44 -4.53
N GLU A 266 6.05 18.99 -4.93
CA GLU A 266 5.01 19.44 -4.02
C GLU A 266 4.47 18.27 -3.17
N LEU A 267 4.21 17.12 -3.81
CA LEU A 267 3.78 15.92 -3.10
C LEU A 267 4.85 15.41 -2.13
N ALA A 268 6.12 15.41 -2.52
CA ALA A 268 7.20 15.06 -1.60
C ALA A 268 7.23 16.00 -0.38
N ASN A 269 7.04 17.30 -0.58
CA ASN A 269 6.98 18.28 0.51
C ASN A 269 5.76 18.07 1.43
N ARG A 270 4.62 17.67 0.88
CA ARG A 270 3.39 17.40 1.63
C ARG A 270 3.42 16.09 2.41
N LEU A 271 4.03 15.04 1.83
CA LEU A 271 3.99 13.68 2.38
C LEU A 271 5.21 13.36 3.27
N PHE A 272 6.40 13.85 2.92
CA PHE A 272 7.64 13.58 3.65
C PHE A 272 7.90 14.69 4.67
N VAL A 273 7.04 14.73 5.68
CA VAL A 273 7.14 15.62 6.85
C VAL A 273 7.50 14.78 8.05
N SER A 274 8.59 15.10 8.74
CA SER A 274 9.14 14.29 9.84
C SER A 274 8.10 13.91 10.90
N ASP A 275 7.18 14.81 11.23
CA ASP A 275 6.09 14.58 12.20
C ASP A 275 5.04 13.55 11.74
N ASN A 276 5.04 13.20 10.46
CA ASN A 276 4.17 12.20 9.84
C ASN A 276 4.97 11.02 9.27
N ILE A 277 6.17 10.75 9.81
CA ILE A 277 6.96 9.57 9.48
C ILE A 277 6.98 8.63 10.68
N SER A 278 6.73 7.35 10.42
CA SER A 278 6.80 6.26 11.39
C SER A 278 7.78 5.21 10.91
N LEU A 279 8.37 4.48 11.86
CA LEU A 279 9.34 3.42 11.59
C LEU A 279 8.91 2.13 12.30
N ALA A 280 8.96 1.03 11.57
CA ALA A 280 8.95 -0.31 12.12
C ALA A 280 10.26 -1.01 11.76
N VAL A 281 10.89 -1.66 12.75
CA VAL A 281 12.07 -2.52 12.55
C VAL A 281 11.85 -3.87 13.20
N LEU A 282 12.10 -4.95 12.47
CA LEU A 282 12.03 -6.33 12.96
C LEU A 282 13.33 -7.06 12.64
N GLY A 283 14.07 -7.51 13.65
CA GLY A 283 15.35 -8.20 13.44
C GLY A 283 16.24 -8.23 14.67
N PRO A 284 17.51 -8.62 14.55
CA PRO A 284 18.44 -8.74 15.66
C PRO A 284 19.02 -7.36 16.02
N ILE A 285 18.14 -6.41 16.34
CA ILE A 285 18.45 -5.03 16.73
C ILE A 285 17.58 -4.62 17.92
N ARG A 286 18.19 -3.94 18.89
CA ARG A 286 17.51 -3.56 20.13
C ARG A 286 16.91 -2.16 19.98
N ARG A 287 15.83 -1.89 20.72
CA ARG A 287 15.14 -0.59 20.68
C ARG A 287 16.05 0.59 21.02
N GLU A 288 17.04 0.38 21.90
CA GLU A 288 18.03 1.38 22.31
C GLU A 288 19.01 1.77 21.20
N ASP A 289 19.21 0.89 20.21
CA ASP A 289 20.10 1.13 19.06
C ASP A 289 19.39 1.95 17.96
N VAL A 290 18.07 2.21 18.08
CA VAL A 290 17.26 2.97 17.11
C VAL A 290 16.57 4.15 17.82
N PRO A 291 17.23 5.31 17.94
CA PRO A 291 16.66 6.48 18.60
C PRO A 291 15.56 7.12 17.74
N GLU A 292 14.60 7.81 18.35
CA GLU A 292 13.54 8.52 17.60
C GLU A 292 14.07 9.64 16.69
N SER A 293 15.24 10.18 17.02
CA SER A 293 15.94 11.16 16.20
C SER A 293 16.37 10.61 14.84
N VAL A 294 16.37 9.27 14.65
CA VAL A 294 16.69 8.65 13.35
C VAL A 294 15.72 9.07 12.24
N LEU A 295 14.52 9.56 12.60
CA LEU A 295 13.51 10.04 11.66
C LEU A 295 13.55 11.55 11.40
N GLN A 296 14.58 12.26 11.89
CA GLN A 296 14.75 13.67 11.58
C GLN A 296 15.41 13.82 10.20
N MET A 297 14.73 14.56 9.32
CA MET A 297 15.20 15.00 8.01
C MET A 297 15.68 16.45 8.06
#